data_AF-A0A852AQL2-F1
#
_entry.id   AF-A0A852AQL2-F1
#
_cell.length_a   1.000
_cell.length_b   1.000
_cell.length_c   1.000
_cell.angle_alpha   90.00
_cell.angle_beta   90.00
_cell.angle_gamma   90.00
#
_symmetry.space_group_name_H-M   'P 1'
#
loop_
_entity.id
_entity.type
_entity.pdbx_description
1 polymer ?
#
loop_
_entity_poly.entity_id
_entity_poly.type
_entity_poly.pdbx_seq_one_letter_code
_entity_poly.pdbx_strand_id
1 'polypeptide(L)'
;DAIPSADQIRITTSLKSQKGSVWTKSKSIFEFWEVEVTFRVTGRGRIGADGLAIWFTEEQGLEGPVFGAADKWNGVGIFFDSFDNDGKKNNPGVIVVGNNGKLLYDHQNDGSTQALASCQRDFRNKPYPVRVKITYYQKTLTVLINNGFTPDKEDYEFCAKVEDMVLPSQGYFGISAATGGLADDHDVLSFLTFQLTEPGKEAPIPDAEIPQKDKEKYQEEFEHFQQELDKKKEEFQREHPDVQGQPGKTPCAFFLAADDVFETVSDRELRQIFEGQNRIHLEIKQLNRQLDMILDEQRKYVSAVTEEITKRGAGLAGQQGQVNK
;
A
#
# COMPACT_ATOMS: atom_id res chain seq x y z
N ASP A 1 -10.62 0.38 -17.10
CA ASP A 1 -9.51 1.18 -17.68
C ASP A 1 -8.09 0.72 -17.31
N ALA A 2 -7.90 -0.45 -16.68
CA ALA A 2 -6.56 -0.92 -16.38
C ALA A 2 -5.80 -1.35 -17.65
N ILE A 3 -4.55 -0.91 -17.78
CA ILE A 3 -3.68 -1.16 -18.93
C ILE A 3 -2.42 -1.88 -18.44
N PRO A 4 -2.28 -3.20 -18.65
CA PRO A 4 -1.04 -3.91 -18.38
C PRO A 4 0.04 -3.57 -19.40
N SER A 5 1.28 -3.40 -18.92
CA SER A 5 2.52 -3.34 -19.71
C SER A 5 3.50 -4.42 -19.23
N ALA A 6 4.71 -4.46 -19.82
CA ALA A 6 5.72 -5.44 -19.46
C ALA A 6 6.31 -5.26 -18.04
N ASP A 7 6.27 -4.03 -17.52
CA ASP A 7 6.97 -3.59 -16.31
C ASP A 7 6.02 -3.12 -15.20
N GLN A 8 4.77 -2.80 -15.53
CA GLN A 8 3.77 -2.34 -14.58
C GLN A 8 2.35 -2.55 -15.11
N ILE A 9 1.35 -2.33 -14.25
CA ILE A 9 -0.03 -2.18 -14.67
C ILE A 9 -0.49 -0.78 -14.29
N ARG A 10 -0.86 0.02 -15.28
CA ARG A 10 -1.51 1.31 -15.04
C ARG A 10 -2.97 1.07 -14.79
N ILE A 11 -3.40 1.16 -13.54
CA ILE A 11 -4.79 0.88 -13.14
C ILE A 11 -5.71 1.99 -13.66
N THR A 12 -5.30 3.24 -13.52
CA THR A 12 -5.94 4.38 -14.19
C THR A 12 -4.89 5.34 -14.72
N THR A 13 -5.24 6.02 -15.80
CA THR A 13 -4.46 7.12 -16.35
C THR A 13 -4.86 8.44 -15.70
N SER A 14 -4.05 9.48 -15.87
CA SER A 14 -4.34 10.86 -15.48
C SER A 14 -5.43 11.52 -16.36
N LEU A 15 -6.43 10.75 -16.75
CA LEU A 15 -7.67 11.18 -17.40
C LEU A 15 -8.78 11.22 -16.35
N LYS A 16 -9.79 12.08 -16.59
CA LYS A 16 -10.91 12.22 -15.67
C LYS A 16 -11.83 11.01 -15.71
N SER A 17 -12.48 10.73 -14.59
CA SER A 17 -13.54 9.72 -14.47
C SER A 17 -13.11 8.32 -14.93
N GLN A 18 -11.87 7.91 -14.61
CA GLN A 18 -11.36 6.58 -14.92
C GLN A 18 -11.60 5.63 -13.77
N LYS A 19 -11.79 4.35 -14.09
CA LYS A 19 -11.89 3.26 -13.11
C LYS A 19 -11.16 2.03 -13.62
N GLY A 20 -10.31 1.46 -12.76
CA GLY A 20 -9.61 0.23 -13.09
C GLY A 20 -9.47 -0.66 -11.87
N SER A 21 -9.38 -1.96 -12.12
CA SER A 21 -9.05 -2.93 -11.09
C SER A 21 -8.34 -4.14 -11.67
N VAL A 22 -7.59 -4.81 -10.82
CA VAL A 22 -6.87 -6.06 -11.09
C VAL A 22 -7.15 -6.98 -9.93
N TRP A 23 -7.61 -8.20 -10.22
CA TRP A 23 -8.01 -9.18 -9.22
C TRP A 23 -7.40 -10.54 -9.52
N THR A 24 -7.10 -11.33 -8.47
CA THR A 24 -6.75 -12.74 -8.65
C THR A 24 -7.92 -13.50 -9.27
N LYS A 25 -7.64 -14.46 -10.17
CA LYS A 25 -8.69 -15.30 -10.79
C LYS A 25 -9.22 -16.37 -9.82
N SER A 26 -8.42 -16.79 -8.85
CA SER A 26 -8.74 -17.77 -7.82
C SER A 26 -8.76 -17.14 -6.42
N LYS A 27 -9.51 -17.76 -5.51
CA LYS A 27 -9.51 -17.41 -4.09
C LYS A 27 -8.25 -17.97 -3.42
N SER A 28 -7.59 -17.16 -2.62
CA SER A 28 -6.63 -17.62 -1.62
C SER A 28 -7.37 -18.25 -0.45
N ILE A 29 -6.79 -19.33 0.08
CA ILE A 29 -7.26 -20.06 1.26
C ILE A 29 -6.29 -19.94 2.44
N PHE A 30 -5.41 -18.94 2.41
CA PHE A 30 -4.36 -18.77 3.41
C PHE A 30 -4.94 -18.33 4.75
N GLU A 31 -4.65 -19.09 5.81
CA GLU A 31 -5.02 -18.73 7.19
C GLU A 31 -4.29 -17.45 7.63
N PHE A 32 -3.00 -17.36 7.32
CA PHE A 32 -2.16 -16.20 7.54
C PHE A 32 -1.42 -15.84 6.26
N TRP A 33 -1.32 -14.55 5.97
CA TRP A 33 -0.76 -14.07 4.73
C TRP A 33 -0.08 -12.72 4.89
N GLU A 34 0.83 -12.44 3.96
CA GLU A 34 1.46 -11.14 3.78
C GLU A 34 1.40 -10.78 2.31
N VAL A 35 1.02 -9.54 2.01
CA VAL A 35 1.14 -8.99 0.66
C VAL A 35 2.09 -7.82 0.63
N GLU A 36 2.97 -7.81 -0.36
CA GLU A 36 3.87 -6.71 -0.66
C GLU A 36 3.49 -6.09 -1.99
N VAL A 37 2.96 -4.86 -1.92
CA VAL A 37 2.52 -4.11 -3.08
C VAL A 37 3.46 -2.95 -3.33
N THR A 38 4.00 -2.87 -4.54
CA THR A 38 4.85 -1.75 -4.98
C THR A 38 4.10 -0.95 -6.02
N PHE A 39 3.94 0.36 -5.79
CA PHE A 39 3.18 1.23 -6.69
C PHE A 39 3.77 2.64 -6.79
N ARG A 40 3.29 3.40 -7.77
CA ARG A 40 3.51 4.83 -7.93
C ARG A 40 2.16 5.51 -8.15
N VAL A 41 1.98 6.65 -7.49
CA VAL A 41 0.87 7.59 -7.77
C VAL A 41 1.48 8.89 -8.24
N THR A 42 1.24 9.25 -9.50
CA THR A 42 1.93 10.37 -10.16
C THR A 42 0.94 11.37 -10.72
N GLY A 43 1.13 12.65 -10.42
CA GLY A 43 0.26 13.72 -10.85
C GLY A 43 0.98 15.04 -11.04
N ARG A 44 0.55 15.83 -12.04
CA ARG A 44 1.16 17.14 -12.38
C ARG A 44 1.03 18.18 -11.26
N GLY A 45 0.04 18.02 -10.39
CA GLY A 45 -0.29 18.98 -9.34
C GLY A 45 0.10 18.53 -7.92
N ARG A 46 0.15 19.50 -7.01
CA ARG A 46 0.29 19.23 -5.56
C ARG A 46 -0.89 18.45 -4.99
N ILE A 47 -2.07 18.58 -5.62
CA ILE A 47 -3.29 17.85 -5.28
C ILE A 47 -3.58 16.92 -6.44
N GLY A 48 -4.00 15.70 -6.13
CA GLY A 48 -4.44 14.68 -7.07
C GLY A 48 -5.62 13.93 -6.51
N ALA A 49 -6.18 13.04 -7.33
CA ALA A 49 -7.37 12.28 -6.97
C ALA A 49 -7.51 11.00 -7.83
N ASP A 50 -8.30 10.01 -7.41
CA ASP A 50 -8.92 9.89 -6.07
C ASP A 50 -8.01 9.06 -5.16
N GLY A 51 -7.36 8.04 -5.74
CA GLY A 51 -6.39 7.20 -5.06
C GLY A 51 -6.48 5.76 -5.53
N LEU A 52 -5.95 4.86 -4.72
CA LEU A 52 -6.02 3.41 -4.96
C LEU A 52 -6.44 2.64 -3.71
N ALA A 53 -6.88 1.41 -3.90
CA ALA A 53 -7.33 0.52 -2.85
C ALA A 53 -6.72 -0.87 -3.04
N ILE A 54 -6.20 -1.45 -1.96
CA ILE A 54 -5.76 -2.85 -1.90
C ILE A 54 -6.80 -3.66 -1.15
N TRP A 55 -7.15 -4.83 -1.67
CA TRP A 55 -8.30 -5.60 -1.23
C TRP A 55 -7.95 -7.04 -0.85
N PHE A 56 -8.64 -7.53 0.19
CA PHE A 56 -8.86 -8.95 0.42
C PHE A 56 -10.35 -9.16 0.70
N THR A 57 -11.08 -9.76 -0.25
CA THR A 57 -12.54 -9.83 -0.22
C THR A 57 -13.08 -11.18 -0.68
N GLU A 58 -14.24 -11.60 -0.17
CA GLU A 58 -14.85 -12.90 -0.50
C GLU A 58 -15.20 -13.04 -1.99
N GLU A 59 -15.60 -11.94 -2.63
CA GLU A 59 -15.92 -11.86 -4.06
C GLU A 59 -14.91 -10.95 -4.76
N GLN A 60 -14.70 -11.18 -6.07
CA GLN A 60 -13.95 -10.23 -6.89
C GLN A 60 -14.72 -8.91 -6.93
N GLY A 61 -14.04 -7.80 -6.63
CA GLY A 61 -14.68 -6.50 -6.69
C GLY A 61 -15.07 -6.16 -8.13
N LEU A 62 -16.38 -6.13 -8.38
CA LEU A 62 -16.94 -5.56 -9.61
C LEU A 62 -16.57 -4.07 -9.69
N GLU A 63 -16.63 -3.51 -10.90
CA GLU A 63 -16.43 -2.06 -11.08
C GLU A 63 -17.46 -1.27 -10.24
N GLY A 64 -17.01 -0.22 -9.56
CA GLY A 64 -17.87 0.57 -8.70
C GLY A 64 -17.30 1.93 -8.30
N PRO A 65 -17.92 2.60 -7.32
CA PRO A 65 -17.54 3.96 -6.92
C PRO A 65 -16.36 4.01 -5.93
N VAL A 66 -16.00 2.89 -5.28
CA VAL A 66 -15.00 2.90 -4.20
C VAL A 66 -13.63 2.62 -4.77
N PHE A 67 -12.90 3.68 -5.11
CA PHE A 67 -11.59 3.60 -5.77
C PHE A 67 -11.60 2.63 -6.97
N GLY A 68 -12.68 2.66 -7.76
CA GLY A 68 -12.86 1.81 -8.94
C GLY A 68 -13.51 0.44 -8.69
N ALA A 69 -13.73 0.04 -7.43
CA ALA A 69 -14.35 -1.21 -7.05
C ALA A 69 -15.75 -1.03 -6.41
N ALA A 70 -16.44 -2.15 -6.21
CA ALA A 70 -17.80 -2.22 -5.70
C ALA A 70 -17.95 -1.62 -4.29
N ASP A 71 -19.10 -0.98 -4.05
CA ASP A 71 -19.40 -0.25 -2.80
C ASP A 71 -19.72 -1.16 -1.60
N LYS A 72 -19.97 -2.43 -1.85
CA LYS A 72 -20.19 -3.45 -0.82
C LYS A 72 -19.19 -4.56 -1.02
N TRP A 73 -18.48 -4.89 0.05
CA TRP A 73 -17.55 -6.01 0.07
C TRP A 73 -17.66 -6.74 1.41
N ASN A 74 -17.37 -8.04 1.40
CA ASN A 74 -17.14 -8.82 2.61
C ASN A 74 -15.63 -9.10 2.72
N GLY A 75 -14.97 -8.45 3.67
CA GLY A 75 -13.51 -8.49 3.82
C GLY A 75 -12.94 -7.12 4.22
N VAL A 76 -11.76 -6.79 3.69
CA VAL A 76 -11.04 -5.55 4.00
C VAL A 76 -10.58 -4.81 2.75
N GLY A 77 -10.70 -3.49 2.79
CA GLY A 77 -10.05 -2.55 1.89
C GLY A 77 -9.02 -1.71 2.65
N ILE A 78 -7.83 -1.56 2.08
CA ILE A 78 -6.80 -0.63 2.54
C ILE A 78 -6.71 0.48 1.49
N PHE A 79 -7.24 1.64 1.85
CA PHE A 79 -7.39 2.79 0.96
C PHE A 79 -6.19 3.72 1.08
N PHE A 80 -5.66 4.12 -0.07
CA PHE A 80 -4.64 5.14 -0.23
C PHE A 80 -5.34 6.34 -0.83
N ASP A 81 -5.91 7.16 0.05
CA ASP A 81 -6.76 8.27 -0.32
C ASP A 81 -5.92 9.53 -0.53
N SER A 82 -5.98 10.09 -1.74
CA SER A 82 -5.19 11.25 -2.13
C SER A 82 -5.94 12.56 -2.05
N PHE A 83 -7.27 12.50 -2.07
CA PHE A 83 -8.13 13.66 -2.21
C PHE A 83 -8.90 13.90 -0.91
N ASP A 84 -8.97 15.16 -0.49
CA ASP A 84 -9.63 15.57 0.75
C ASP A 84 -11.09 15.92 0.43
N ASN A 85 -12.00 14.93 0.45
CA ASN A 85 -13.41 15.19 0.16
C ASN A 85 -14.09 15.94 1.31
N ASP A 86 -13.63 15.75 2.55
CA ASP A 86 -14.28 16.25 3.77
C ASP A 86 -13.72 17.59 4.29
N GLY A 87 -12.62 18.05 3.70
CA GLY A 87 -11.97 19.34 3.96
C GLY A 87 -11.17 19.39 5.26
N LYS A 88 -10.89 18.24 5.91
CA LYS A 88 -10.16 18.19 7.19
C LYS A 88 -8.64 18.25 7.03
N LYS A 89 -8.12 18.30 5.80
CA LYS A 89 -6.68 18.47 5.48
C LYS A 89 -5.79 17.36 6.06
N ASN A 90 -6.28 16.13 6.03
CA ASN A 90 -5.63 14.92 6.53
C ASN A 90 -5.19 13.97 5.40
N ASN A 91 -5.17 14.44 4.15
CA ASN A 91 -4.84 13.68 2.95
C ASN A 91 -3.49 14.18 2.36
N PRO A 92 -2.69 13.31 1.72
CA PRO A 92 -2.96 11.89 1.50
C PRO A 92 -2.88 11.04 2.77
N GLY A 93 -3.80 10.07 2.86
CA GLY A 93 -3.99 9.23 4.02
C GLY A 93 -4.12 7.76 3.64
N VAL A 94 -3.77 6.89 4.58
CA VAL A 94 -3.99 5.44 4.45
C VAL A 94 -5.02 5.00 5.48
N ILE A 95 -6.06 4.31 5.03
CA ILE A 95 -7.25 4.02 5.83
C ILE A 95 -7.60 2.54 5.67
N VAL A 96 -7.76 1.83 6.79
CA VAL A 96 -8.16 0.43 6.82
C VAL A 96 -9.65 0.36 7.13
N VAL A 97 -10.43 -0.24 6.23
CA VAL A 97 -11.89 -0.39 6.38
C VAL A 97 -12.30 -1.84 6.18
N GLY A 98 -12.85 -2.43 7.23
CA GLY A 98 -13.50 -3.74 7.17
C GLY A 98 -14.99 -3.59 6.83
N ASN A 99 -15.53 -4.53 6.07
CA ASN A 99 -16.95 -4.57 5.72
C ASN A 99 -17.44 -6.03 5.68
N ASN A 100 -18.71 -6.23 6.01
CA ASN A 100 -19.36 -7.55 6.07
C ASN A 100 -20.38 -7.74 4.93
N GLY A 101 -20.26 -6.95 3.86
CA GLY A 101 -21.15 -6.93 2.70
C GLY A 101 -22.39 -6.03 2.86
N LYS A 102 -22.57 -5.35 4.00
CA LYS A 102 -23.79 -4.56 4.27
C LYS A 102 -23.57 -3.06 4.27
N LEU A 103 -22.36 -2.59 4.57
CA LEU A 103 -22.07 -1.16 4.66
C LEU A 103 -21.79 -0.61 3.26
N LEU A 104 -22.24 0.63 3.00
CA LEU A 104 -21.84 1.43 1.85
C LEU A 104 -20.67 2.31 2.29
N TYR A 105 -19.66 2.49 1.46
CA TYR A 105 -18.52 3.33 1.78
C TYR A 105 -18.89 4.81 1.78
N ASP A 106 -18.54 5.52 2.84
CA ASP A 106 -18.80 6.96 2.96
C ASP A 106 -17.69 7.78 2.29
N HIS A 107 -17.70 7.81 0.95
CA HIS A 107 -16.72 8.56 0.16
C HIS A 107 -16.76 10.08 0.38
N GLN A 108 -17.86 10.64 0.91
CA GLN A 108 -17.94 12.09 1.18
C GLN A 108 -17.16 12.49 2.43
N ASN A 109 -16.97 11.55 3.37
CA ASN A 109 -16.23 11.76 4.60
C ASN A 109 -14.93 10.95 4.65
N ASP A 110 -14.35 10.63 3.49
CA ASP A 110 -13.13 9.81 3.31
C ASP A 110 -13.16 8.49 4.10
N GLY A 111 -14.35 7.89 4.29
CA GLY A 111 -14.52 6.69 5.10
C GLY A 111 -14.17 6.85 6.59
N SER A 112 -14.00 8.08 7.08
CA SER A 112 -13.51 8.36 8.45
C SER A 112 -14.42 7.79 9.55
N THR A 113 -15.72 7.67 9.29
CA THR A 113 -16.71 7.06 10.20
C THR A 113 -16.63 5.53 10.23
N GLN A 114 -15.94 4.92 9.27
CA GLN A 114 -15.83 3.48 9.05
C GLN A 114 -14.39 2.98 9.21
N ALA A 115 -13.43 3.89 9.39
CA ALA A 115 -12.02 3.60 9.56
C ALA A 115 -11.79 2.80 10.84
N LEU A 116 -11.21 1.61 10.70
CA LEU A 116 -10.75 0.78 11.83
C LEU A 116 -9.39 1.26 12.34
N ALA A 117 -8.53 1.70 11.42
CA ALA A 117 -7.24 2.33 11.70
C ALA A 117 -6.83 3.19 10.50
N SER A 118 -5.99 4.20 10.73
CA SER A 118 -5.46 5.05 9.66
C SER A 118 -4.10 5.64 10.01
N CYS A 119 -3.38 6.11 9.00
CA CYS A 119 -2.19 6.92 9.17
C CYS A 119 -2.10 7.99 8.07
N GLN A 120 -1.41 9.10 8.36
CA GLN A 120 -1.14 10.12 7.36
C GLN A 120 0.19 9.83 6.68
N ARG A 121 0.15 9.55 5.37
CA ARG A 121 1.33 9.31 4.55
C ARG A 121 1.05 9.89 3.18
N ASP A 122 1.77 10.95 2.84
CA ASP A 122 1.85 11.39 1.46
C ASP A 122 2.62 10.32 0.67
N PHE A 123 1.94 9.63 -0.24
CA PHE A 123 2.46 8.59 -1.13
C PHE A 123 2.57 9.05 -2.60
N ARG A 124 2.24 10.32 -2.90
CA ARG A 124 2.23 10.86 -4.26
C ARG A 124 3.60 11.38 -4.66
N ASN A 125 3.90 11.31 -5.96
CA ASN A 125 5.08 11.94 -6.58
C ASN A 125 6.40 11.66 -5.85
N LYS A 126 6.57 10.42 -5.35
CA LYS A 126 7.79 10.00 -4.65
C LYS A 126 8.92 9.64 -5.62
N PRO A 127 10.19 9.92 -5.25
CA PRO A 127 11.32 9.62 -6.12
C PRO A 127 11.46 8.11 -6.38
N TYR A 128 11.26 7.29 -5.35
CA TYR A 128 11.23 5.83 -5.45
C TYR A 128 9.79 5.29 -5.34
N PRO A 129 9.51 4.09 -5.88
CA PRO A 129 8.19 3.47 -5.72
C PRO A 129 7.83 3.30 -4.25
N VAL A 130 6.57 3.61 -3.91
CA VAL A 130 6.02 3.35 -2.59
C VAL A 130 5.82 1.86 -2.44
N ARG A 131 6.16 1.31 -1.28
CA ARG A 131 5.94 -0.11 -0.96
C ARG A 131 5.07 -0.24 0.26
N VAL A 132 4.13 -1.16 0.22
CA VAL A 132 3.22 -1.42 1.31
C VAL A 132 3.30 -2.90 1.62
N LYS A 133 3.48 -3.21 2.89
CA LYS A 133 3.44 -4.56 3.42
C LYS A 133 2.24 -4.70 4.33
N ILE A 134 1.30 -5.56 3.93
CA ILE A 134 0.06 -5.80 4.65
C ILE A 134 0.13 -7.24 5.15
N THR A 135 0.15 -7.40 6.45
CA THR A 135 0.30 -8.69 7.11
C THR A 135 -0.98 -9.00 7.88
N TYR A 136 -1.62 -10.13 7.58
CA TYR A 136 -2.69 -10.69 8.38
C TYR A 136 -2.20 -11.96 9.07
N TYR A 137 -1.95 -11.86 10.37
CA TYR A 137 -1.40 -12.94 11.18
C TYR A 137 -2.11 -13.01 12.52
N GLN A 138 -2.60 -14.19 12.92
CA GLN A 138 -3.32 -14.39 14.19
C GLN A 138 -4.41 -13.33 14.45
N LYS A 139 -5.30 -13.12 13.48
CA LYS A 139 -6.41 -12.12 13.53
C LYS A 139 -5.96 -10.66 13.67
N THR A 140 -4.68 -10.38 13.47
CA THR A 140 -4.14 -9.03 13.49
C THR A 140 -3.77 -8.61 12.08
N LEU A 141 -4.36 -7.52 11.60
CA LEU A 141 -3.97 -6.88 10.36
C LEU A 141 -2.98 -5.74 10.66
N THR A 142 -1.80 -5.78 10.06
CA THR A 142 -0.77 -4.73 10.20
C THR A 142 -0.43 -4.17 8.83
N VAL A 143 -0.34 -2.85 8.73
CA VAL A 143 0.08 -2.13 7.52
C VAL A 143 1.39 -1.40 7.82
N LEU A 144 2.42 -1.74 7.05
CA LEU A 144 3.70 -1.05 7.04
C LEU A 144 3.92 -0.40 5.67
N ILE A 145 4.56 0.77 5.65
CA ILE A 145 4.76 1.56 4.44
C ILE A 145 6.21 2.01 4.33
N ASN A 146 6.83 1.74 3.20
CA ASN A 146 8.01 2.44 2.73
C ASN A 146 7.54 3.63 1.87
N ASN A 147 7.85 4.84 2.32
CA ASN A 147 7.29 6.07 1.75
C ASN A 147 8.01 6.58 0.50
N GLY A 148 8.83 5.75 -0.15
CA GLY A 148 9.43 6.04 -1.45
C GLY A 148 10.53 7.11 -1.45
N PHE A 149 11.13 7.40 -0.30
CA PHE A 149 12.24 8.35 -0.18
C PHE A 149 13.62 7.71 -0.35
N THR A 150 13.73 6.40 -0.12
CA THR A 150 14.96 5.64 -0.21
C THR A 150 14.84 4.54 -1.26
N PRO A 151 15.95 4.14 -1.92
CA PRO A 151 15.96 2.97 -2.79
C PRO A 151 15.93 1.64 -2.00
N ASP A 152 16.17 1.70 -0.68
CA ASP A 152 16.12 0.52 0.20
C ASP A 152 14.69 -0.01 0.26
N LYS A 153 14.49 -1.27 -0.14
CA LYS A 153 13.17 -1.89 -0.21
C LYS A 153 12.63 -2.24 1.19
N GLU A 154 13.51 -2.44 2.16
CA GLU A 154 13.17 -2.89 3.52
C GLU A 154 12.90 -1.73 4.49
N ASP A 155 12.95 -0.48 4.03
CA ASP A 155 12.78 0.72 4.83
C ASP A 155 11.31 1.00 5.19
N TYR A 156 10.66 0.01 5.79
CA TYR A 156 9.26 0.07 6.20
C TYR A 156 9.08 0.85 7.52
N GLU A 157 7.96 1.56 7.59
CA GLU A 157 7.52 2.27 8.79
C GLU A 157 6.10 1.86 9.14
N PHE A 158 5.80 1.84 10.44
CA PHE A 158 4.47 1.53 10.92
C PHE A 158 3.45 2.56 10.42
N CYS A 159 2.32 2.08 9.90
CA CYS A 159 1.17 2.90 9.53
C CYS A 159 -0.03 2.60 10.42
N ALA A 160 -0.57 1.38 10.33
CA ALA A 160 -1.82 1.02 10.97
C ALA A 160 -1.82 -0.42 11.50
N LYS A 161 -2.60 -0.68 12.54
CA LYS A 161 -2.82 -2.02 13.10
C LYS A 161 -4.28 -2.16 13.53
N VAL A 162 -4.90 -3.30 13.20
CA VAL A 162 -6.23 -3.69 13.66
C VAL A 162 -6.12 -5.06 14.30
N GLU A 163 -6.47 -5.15 15.58
CA GLU A 163 -6.52 -6.39 16.35
C GLU A 163 -7.93 -7.00 16.28
N ASP A 164 -8.04 -8.31 16.56
CA ASP A 164 -9.30 -9.07 16.54
C ASP A 164 -10.10 -8.93 15.23
N MET A 165 -9.41 -8.73 14.12
CA MET A 165 -10.00 -8.59 12.80
C MET A 165 -10.47 -9.95 12.29
N VAL A 166 -11.75 -10.03 11.92
CA VAL A 166 -12.36 -11.23 11.35
C VAL A 166 -12.51 -11.06 9.85
N LEU A 167 -11.73 -11.84 9.09
CA LEU A 167 -11.81 -11.90 7.63
C LEU A 167 -12.47 -13.21 7.17
N PRO A 168 -13.03 -13.24 5.93
CA PRO A 168 -13.46 -14.49 5.29
C PRO A 168 -12.31 -15.51 5.24
N SER A 169 -12.64 -16.81 5.39
CA SER A 169 -11.63 -17.88 5.34
C SER A 169 -10.99 -18.09 3.97
N GLN A 170 -11.65 -17.57 2.92
CA GLN A 170 -11.16 -17.57 1.56
C GLN A 170 -11.55 -16.26 0.88
N GLY A 171 -10.67 -15.72 0.04
CA GLY A 171 -10.89 -14.43 -0.58
C GLY A 171 -9.98 -14.18 -1.78
N TYR A 172 -10.38 -13.22 -2.60
CA TYR A 172 -9.58 -12.71 -3.71
C TYR A 172 -8.69 -11.58 -3.20
N PHE A 173 -7.47 -11.53 -3.72
CA PHE A 173 -6.65 -10.33 -3.63
C PHE A 173 -6.96 -9.43 -4.82
N GLY A 174 -7.02 -8.13 -4.56
CA GLY A 174 -7.28 -7.16 -5.59
C GLY A 174 -6.58 -5.84 -5.35
N ILE A 175 -6.44 -5.07 -6.42
CA ILE A 175 -6.05 -3.68 -6.37
C ILE A 175 -6.91 -2.91 -7.35
N SER A 176 -7.41 -1.75 -6.94
CA SER A 176 -8.23 -0.88 -7.80
C SER A 176 -7.84 0.58 -7.63
N ALA A 177 -8.16 1.40 -8.61
CA ALA A 177 -7.97 2.83 -8.54
C ALA A 177 -9.07 3.56 -9.32
N ALA A 178 -9.27 4.82 -8.98
CA ALA A 178 -10.18 5.71 -9.70
C ALA A 178 -9.64 7.14 -9.77
N THR A 179 -10.17 7.87 -10.74
CA THR A 179 -9.98 9.32 -10.86
C THR A 179 -11.33 10.01 -10.95
N GLY A 180 -11.44 11.18 -10.33
CA GLY A 180 -12.60 12.06 -10.41
C GLY A 180 -12.37 13.25 -11.35
N GLY A 181 -12.63 14.45 -10.83
CA GLY A 181 -12.40 15.71 -11.54
C GLY A 181 -10.92 16.08 -11.66
N LEU A 182 -10.13 15.69 -10.66
CA LEU A 182 -8.67 15.61 -10.71
C LEU A 182 -8.27 14.17 -11.04
N ALA A 183 -7.08 13.99 -11.60
CA ALA A 183 -6.65 12.68 -12.07
C ALA A 183 -5.14 12.51 -11.93
N ASP A 184 -4.75 11.41 -11.28
CA ASP A 184 -3.39 10.91 -11.22
C ASP A 184 -3.26 9.60 -12.02
N ASP A 185 -2.03 9.31 -12.45
CA ASP A 185 -1.66 7.97 -12.89
C ASP A 185 -1.48 7.07 -11.65
N HIS A 186 -2.14 5.92 -11.64
CA HIS A 186 -2.03 4.91 -10.58
C HIS A 186 -1.38 3.65 -11.16
N ASP A 187 -0.08 3.48 -10.93
CA ASP A 187 0.73 2.41 -11.50
C ASP A 187 1.10 1.40 -10.41
N VAL A 188 0.80 0.10 -10.62
CA VAL A 188 1.28 -0.99 -9.76
C VAL A 188 2.39 -1.74 -10.47
N LEU A 189 3.56 -1.80 -9.83
CA LEU A 189 4.76 -2.45 -10.38
C LEU A 189 4.80 -3.93 -9.98
N SER A 190 4.36 -4.25 -8.75
CA SER A 190 4.31 -5.63 -8.27
C SER A 190 3.26 -5.81 -7.20
N PHE A 191 2.64 -7.00 -7.20
CA PHE A 191 1.77 -7.49 -6.13
C PHE A 191 2.25 -8.89 -5.75
N LEU A 192 3.01 -8.99 -4.66
CA LEU A 192 3.55 -10.26 -4.19
C LEU A 192 2.72 -10.74 -3.00
N THR A 193 2.37 -12.02 -2.98
CA THR A 193 1.59 -12.64 -1.91
C THR A 193 2.39 -13.80 -1.32
N PHE A 194 2.48 -13.83 0.00
CA PHE A 194 3.18 -14.84 0.77
C PHE A 194 2.21 -15.49 1.74
N GLN A 195 2.26 -16.82 1.83
CA GLN A 195 1.60 -17.55 2.90
C GLN A 195 2.50 -17.58 4.13
N LEU A 196 1.94 -17.26 5.29
CA LEU A 196 2.66 -17.32 6.56
C LEU A 196 2.27 -18.59 7.32
N THR A 197 3.26 -19.21 7.96
CA THR A 197 3.08 -20.42 8.78
C THR A 197 3.61 -20.15 10.18
N GLU A 198 2.90 -20.59 11.21
CA GLU A 198 3.35 -20.42 12.59
C GLU A 198 4.63 -21.23 12.86
N PRO A 199 5.53 -20.73 13.72
CA PRO A 199 6.73 -21.48 14.10
C PRO A 199 6.37 -22.87 14.66
N GLY A 200 6.91 -23.92 14.06
CA GLY A 200 6.69 -25.32 14.48
C GLY A 200 5.55 -26.03 13.76
N LYS A 201 4.78 -25.35 12.89
CA LYS A 201 3.91 -26.01 11.91
C LYS A 201 4.69 -26.30 10.62
N GLU A 202 4.40 -27.43 9.98
CA GLU A 202 4.95 -27.72 8.66
C GLU A 202 4.39 -26.73 7.64
N ALA A 203 5.27 -26.16 6.81
CA ALA A 203 4.84 -25.36 5.68
C ALA A 203 4.00 -26.26 4.75
N PRO A 204 2.83 -25.82 4.29
CA PRO A 204 2.06 -26.58 3.33
C PRO A 204 2.88 -26.80 2.06
N ILE A 205 2.60 -27.92 1.39
CA ILE A 205 3.22 -28.23 0.10
C ILE A 205 2.95 -27.03 -0.81
N PRO A 206 3.97 -26.50 -1.51
CA PRO A 206 3.78 -25.40 -2.45
C PRO A 206 2.60 -25.71 -3.37
N ASP A 207 1.69 -24.74 -3.53
CA ASP A 207 0.58 -24.88 -4.46
C ASP A 207 1.10 -25.36 -5.81
N ALA A 208 0.33 -26.23 -6.47
CA ALA A 208 0.66 -26.66 -7.82
C ALA A 208 0.88 -25.43 -8.71
N GLU A 209 2.02 -25.39 -9.41
CA GLU A 209 2.25 -24.33 -10.39
C GLU A 209 1.05 -24.25 -11.34
N ILE A 210 0.73 -23.03 -11.77
CA ILE A 210 -0.30 -22.79 -12.79
C ILE A 210 -0.09 -23.79 -13.93
N PRO A 211 -1.10 -24.61 -14.31
CA PRO A 211 -0.94 -25.61 -15.35
C PRO A 211 -0.34 -24.98 -16.62
N GLN A 212 0.59 -25.68 -17.27
CA GLN A 212 1.31 -25.15 -18.44
C GLN A 212 0.37 -24.60 -19.53
N LYS A 213 -0.76 -25.29 -19.74
CA LYS A 213 -1.81 -24.87 -20.66
C LYS A 213 -2.44 -23.51 -20.31
N ASP A 214 -2.62 -23.24 -19.01
CA ASP A 214 -3.17 -21.97 -18.55
C ASP A 214 -2.12 -20.85 -18.66
N LYS A 215 -0.84 -21.16 -18.41
CA LYS A 215 0.28 -20.22 -18.66
C LYS A 215 0.32 -19.79 -20.12
N GLU A 216 0.26 -20.75 -21.06
CA GLU A 216 0.24 -20.48 -22.50
C GLU A 216 -0.97 -19.63 -22.90
N LYS A 217 -2.16 -19.99 -22.40
CA LYS A 217 -3.38 -19.22 -22.65
C LYS A 217 -3.27 -17.76 -22.17
N TYR A 218 -2.71 -17.53 -20.98
CA TYR A 218 -2.54 -16.16 -20.46
C TYR A 218 -1.51 -15.37 -21.25
N GLN A 219 -0.47 -16.03 -21.75
CA GLN A 219 0.52 -15.42 -22.63
C GLN A 219 -0.12 -14.99 -23.96
N GLU A 220 -0.92 -15.86 -24.58
CA GLU A 220 -1.68 -15.54 -25.79
C GLU A 220 -2.68 -14.39 -25.57
N GLU A 221 -3.41 -14.39 -24.44
CA GLU A 221 -4.32 -13.30 -24.06
C GLU A 221 -3.57 -11.95 -23.95
N PHE A 222 -2.36 -11.96 -23.37
CA PHE A 222 -1.52 -10.77 -23.22
C PHE A 222 -1.00 -10.26 -24.57
N GLU A 223 -0.47 -11.14 -25.42
CA GLU A 223 0.03 -10.78 -26.74
C GLU A 223 -1.07 -10.21 -27.64
N HIS A 224 -2.26 -10.82 -27.61
CA HIS A 224 -3.41 -10.30 -28.32
C HIS A 224 -3.82 -8.92 -27.81
N PHE A 225 -3.86 -8.73 -26.50
CA PHE A 225 -4.16 -7.43 -25.90
C PHE A 225 -3.15 -6.35 -26.33
N GLN A 226 -1.86 -6.70 -26.35
CA GLN A 226 -0.79 -5.79 -26.76
C GLN A 226 -0.95 -5.37 -28.23
N GLN A 227 -1.25 -6.31 -29.12
CA GLN A 227 -1.49 -6.03 -30.54
C GLN A 227 -2.69 -5.10 -30.75
N GLU A 228 -3.80 -5.35 -30.05
CA GLU A 228 -4.99 -4.49 -30.10
C GLU A 228 -4.72 -3.08 -29.57
N LEU A 229 -3.91 -2.96 -28.53
CA LEU A 229 -3.51 -1.68 -27.95
C LEU A 229 -2.60 -0.89 -28.92
N ASP A 230 -1.65 -1.55 -29.56
CA ASP A 230 -0.76 -0.90 -30.52
C ASP A 230 -1.51 -0.47 -31.79
N LYS A 231 -2.44 -1.29 -32.29
CA LYS A 231 -3.33 -0.91 -33.38
C LYS A 231 -4.16 0.33 -33.06
N LYS A 232 -4.74 0.40 -31.85
CA LYS A 232 -5.49 1.60 -31.40
C LYS A 232 -4.60 2.84 -31.29
N LYS A 233 -3.35 2.69 -30.87
CA LYS A 233 -2.38 3.81 -30.86
C LYS A 233 -2.11 4.32 -32.27
N GLU A 234 -1.92 3.43 -33.24
CA GLU A 234 -1.69 3.79 -34.64
C GLU A 234 -2.92 4.48 -35.26
N GLU A 235 -4.11 3.94 -35.03
CA GLU A 235 -5.38 4.55 -35.48
C GLU A 235 -5.54 5.97 -34.92
N PHE A 236 -5.29 6.16 -33.62
CA PHE A 236 -5.32 7.47 -32.98
C PHE A 236 -4.31 8.46 -33.58
N GLN A 237 -3.08 8.02 -33.85
CA GLN A 237 -2.07 8.87 -34.48
C GLN A 237 -2.45 9.28 -35.91
N ARG A 238 -3.07 8.38 -36.67
CA ARG A 238 -3.54 8.65 -38.03
C ARG A 238 -4.69 9.65 -38.05
N GLU A 239 -5.61 9.56 -37.09
CA GLU A 239 -6.75 10.47 -36.96
C GLU A 239 -6.38 11.85 -36.38
N HIS A 240 -5.23 11.93 -35.71
CA HIS A 240 -4.74 13.16 -35.09
C HIS A 240 -3.31 13.52 -35.54
N PRO A 241 -3.09 13.83 -36.84
CA PRO A 241 -1.76 14.18 -37.35
C PRO A 241 -1.19 15.46 -36.71
N ASP A 242 -2.06 16.39 -36.29
CA ASP A 242 -1.69 17.66 -35.65
C ASP A 242 -1.06 17.49 -34.25
N VAL A 243 -1.15 16.29 -33.68
CA VAL A 243 -0.60 15.93 -32.36
C VAL A 243 0.86 15.47 -32.46
N GLN A 244 1.36 15.14 -33.66
CA GLN A 244 2.76 14.75 -33.85
C GLN A 244 3.68 15.96 -33.57
N GLY A 245 4.44 15.88 -32.47
CA GLY A 245 5.55 16.80 -32.19
C GLY A 245 5.31 17.91 -31.16
N GLN A 246 4.23 17.89 -30.36
CA GLN A 246 4.10 18.77 -29.18
C GLN A 246 4.26 17.98 -27.89
N PRO A 247 5.42 18.06 -27.20
CA PRO A 247 5.60 17.44 -25.90
C PRO A 247 4.59 18.05 -24.91
N GLY A 248 3.76 17.22 -24.28
CA GLY A 248 2.93 17.62 -23.14
C GLY A 248 1.44 17.86 -23.39
N LYS A 249 0.92 17.81 -24.62
CA LYS A 249 -0.50 18.10 -24.92
C LYS A 249 -1.41 16.94 -25.29
N THR A 250 -0.93 15.69 -25.35
CA THR A 250 -1.83 14.53 -25.50
C THR A 250 -1.65 13.45 -24.46
N PRO A 251 -2.73 12.74 -24.09
CA PRO A 251 -2.65 11.56 -23.21
C PRO A 251 -1.78 10.45 -23.83
N CYS A 252 -1.74 10.38 -25.17
CA CYS A 252 -1.04 9.34 -25.90
C CYS A 252 0.46 9.65 -26.16
N ALA A 253 0.88 10.92 -26.19
CA ALA A 253 2.31 11.26 -26.29
C ALA A 253 3.12 10.84 -25.05
N PHE A 254 2.45 10.69 -23.89
CA PHE A 254 3.06 10.12 -22.68
C PHE A 254 3.45 8.65 -22.83
N PHE A 255 2.82 7.91 -23.77
CA PHE A 255 3.13 6.50 -24.03
C PHE A 255 4.37 6.27 -24.92
N LEU A 256 4.88 7.30 -25.61
CA LEU A 256 6.04 7.17 -26.50
C LEU A 256 7.32 7.82 -25.96
N ALA A 257 7.20 8.70 -24.97
CA ALA A 257 8.33 9.41 -24.39
C ALA A 257 8.73 8.82 -23.03
N ALA A 258 9.08 7.53 -23.00
CA ALA A 258 9.75 6.94 -21.84
C ALA A 258 11.23 7.39 -21.72
N ASP A 259 11.74 8.16 -22.70
CA ASP A 259 13.15 8.58 -22.79
C ASP A 259 13.37 10.12 -22.84
N ASP A 260 12.37 10.97 -22.57
CA ASP A 260 12.62 12.42 -22.53
C ASP A 260 13.25 12.85 -21.19
N VAL A 261 14.58 12.74 -21.17
CA VAL A 261 15.54 13.19 -20.16
C VAL A 261 15.61 14.72 -20.12
N PHE A 262 14.55 15.40 -19.67
CA PHE A 262 14.65 16.79 -19.23
C PHE A 262 13.90 17.01 -17.92
N GLU A 263 14.66 16.91 -16.82
CA GLU A 263 14.26 17.35 -15.49
C GLU A 263 14.03 18.87 -15.54
N THR A 264 12.81 19.33 -15.25
CA THR A 264 12.54 20.77 -15.21
C THR A 264 13.24 21.40 -14.00
N VAL A 265 13.48 22.72 -14.02
CA VAL A 265 14.08 23.43 -12.86
C VAL A 265 13.25 23.21 -11.59
N SER A 266 11.92 23.18 -11.73
CA SER A 266 10.99 22.88 -10.64
C SER A 266 11.15 21.44 -10.13
N ASP A 267 11.32 20.45 -11.01
CA ASP A 267 11.53 19.05 -10.62
C ASP A 267 12.88 18.87 -9.92
N ARG A 268 13.92 19.55 -10.38
CA ARG A 268 15.24 19.58 -9.74
C ARG A 268 15.19 20.22 -8.35
N GLU A 269 14.47 21.32 -8.20
CA GLU A 269 14.27 21.96 -6.90
C GLU A 269 13.45 21.05 -5.96
N LEU A 270 12.38 20.43 -6.44
CA LEU A 270 11.62 19.45 -5.65
C LEU A 270 12.49 18.26 -5.24
N ARG A 271 13.31 17.75 -6.15
CA ARG A 271 14.25 16.66 -5.86
C ARG A 271 15.27 17.06 -4.81
N GLN A 272 15.85 18.26 -4.91
CA GLN A 272 16.79 18.76 -3.90
C GLN A 272 16.11 18.95 -2.54
N ILE A 273 14.86 19.44 -2.51
CA ILE A 273 14.05 19.54 -1.30
C ILE A 273 13.81 18.15 -0.72
N PHE A 274 13.44 17.17 -1.55
CA PHE A 274 13.19 15.80 -1.12
C PHE A 274 14.46 15.09 -0.67
N GLU A 275 15.60 15.30 -1.30
CA GLU A 275 16.90 14.80 -0.85
C GLU A 275 17.27 15.41 0.51
N GLY A 276 17.02 16.71 0.71
CA GLY A 276 17.19 17.39 1.99
C GLY A 276 16.25 16.86 3.07
N GLN A 277 14.96 16.70 2.76
CA GLN A 277 13.97 16.13 3.67
C GLN A 277 14.26 14.67 4.00
N ASN A 278 14.71 13.87 3.04
CA ASN A 278 15.09 12.49 3.26
C ASN A 278 16.29 12.40 4.21
N ARG A 279 17.29 13.28 4.05
CA ARG A 279 18.41 13.37 5.00
C ARG A 279 17.93 13.70 6.42
N ILE A 280 17.01 14.67 6.57
CA ILE A 280 16.42 15.00 7.87
C ILE A 280 15.64 13.81 8.43
N HIS A 281 14.84 13.13 7.61
CA HIS A 281 14.05 11.96 7.99
C HIS A 281 14.93 10.81 8.46
N LEU A 282 16.02 10.52 7.75
CA LEU A 282 16.99 9.49 8.14
C LEU A 282 17.68 9.82 9.47
N GLU A 283 18.04 11.09 9.71
CA GLU A 283 18.59 11.54 11.00
C GLU A 283 17.56 11.41 12.13
N ILE A 284 16.29 11.77 11.90
CA ILE A 284 15.20 11.57 12.86
C ILE A 284 15.01 10.07 13.16
N LYS A 285 15.08 9.21 12.14
CA LYS A 285 14.96 7.76 12.30
C LYS A 285 16.12 7.19 13.11
N GLN A 286 17.34 7.68 12.89
CA GLN A 286 18.51 7.32 13.68
C GLN A 286 18.38 7.79 15.14
N LEU A 287 17.91 9.01 15.36
CA LEU A 287 17.62 9.54 16.69
C LEU A 287 16.57 8.70 17.42
N ASN A 288 15.47 8.34 16.75
CA ASN A 288 14.43 7.48 17.31
C ASN A 288 14.98 6.10 17.69
N ARG A 289 15.79 5.46 16.82
CA ARG A 289 16.46 4.19 17.14
C ARG A 289 17.37 4.31 18.37
N GLN A 290 18.14 5.39 18.48
CA GLN A 290 18.99 5.64 19.66
C GLN A 290 18.15 5.87 20.92
N LEU A 291 17.05 6.61 20.82
CA LEU A 291 16.09 6.82 21.90
C LEU A 291 15.50 5.49 22.39
N ASP A 292 15.06 4.63 21.47
CA ASP A 292 14.51 3.31 21.81
C ASP A 292 15.56 2.43 22.52
N MET A 293 16.82 2.46 22.07
CA MET A 293 17.92 1.75 22.75
C MET A 293 18.14 2.27 24.17
N ILE A 294 18.15 3.60 24.36
CA ILE A 294 18.33 4.21 25.68
C ILE A 294 17.14 3.89 26.59
N LEU A 295 15.91 3.93 26.07
CA LEU A 295 14.70 3.61 26.82
C LEU A 295 14.68 2.15 27.26
N ASP A 296 15.12 1.22 26.39
CA ASP A 296 15.22 -0.20 26.74
C ASP A 296 16.31 -0.45 27.79
N GLU A 297 17.45 0.26 27.70
CA GLU A 297 18.50 0.21 28.71
C GLU A 297 18.02 0.74 30.07
N GLN A 298 17.34 1.89 30.09
CA GLN A 298 16.70 2.44 31.29
C GLN A 298 15.68 1.46 31.88
N ARG A 299 14.85 0.82 31.05
CA ARG A 299 13.88 -0.19 31.50
C ARG A 299 14.57 -1.39 32.15
N LYS A 300 15.70 -1.86 31.60
CA LYS A 300 16.52 -2.93 32.18
C LYS A 300 17.14 -2.51 33.51
N TYR A 301 17.71 -1.30 33.60
CA TYR A 301 18.23 -0.76 34.86
C TYR A 301 17.15 -0.65 35.94
N VAL A 302 15.99 -0.08 35.61
CA VAL A 302 14.86 0.04 36.56
C VAL A 302 14.40 -1.34 37.03
N SER A 303 14.31 -2.31 36.12
CA SER A 303 13.94 -3.68 36.48
C SER A 303 14.96 -4.34 37.41
N ALA A 304 16.26 -4.20 37.12
CA ALA A 304 17.34 -4.74 37.95
C ALA A 304 17.37 -4.11 39.36
N VAL A 305 17.22 -2.79 39.44
CA VAL A 305 17.14 -2.06 40.72
C VAL A 305 15.90 -2.47 41.50
N THR A 306 14.75 -2.61 40.83
CA THR A 306 13.50 -3.07 41.46
C THR A 306 13.66 -4.49 42.01
N GLU A 307 14.32 -5.38 41.28
CA GLU A 307 14.61 -6.75 41.73
C GLU A 307 15.56 -6.75 42.95
N GLU A 308 16.59 -5.89 42.95
CA GLU A 308 17.53 -5.77 44.07
C GLU A 308 16.87 -5.19 45.33
N ILE A 309 16.01 -4.17 45.18
CA ILE A 309 15.19 -3.61 46.27
C ILE A 309 14.26 -4.69 46.82
N THR A 310 13.63 -5.49 45.96
CA THR A 310 12.73 -6.57 46.37
C THR A 310 13.49 -7.67 47.13
N LYS A 311 14.71 -8.04 46.67
CA LYS A 311 15.60 -8.99 47.37
C LYS A 311 16.06 -8.46 48.73
N ARG A 312 16.41 -7.18 48.85
CA ARG A 312 16.79 -6.56 50.14
C ARG A 312 15.60 -6.41 51.09
N GLY A 313 14.41 -6.13 50.57
CA GLY A 313 13.16 -6.07 51.35
C GLY A 313 12.76 -7.44 51.91
N ALA A 314 12.96 -8.53 51.16
CA ALA A 314 12.72 -9.89 51.63
C ALA A 314 13.72 -10.35 52.70
N GLY A 315 14.95 -9.82 52.72
CA GLY A 315 15.98 -10.13 53.71
C GLY A 315 15.72 -9.57 55.11
N LEU A 316 14.87 -8.54 55.24
CA LEU A 316 14.57 -7.89 56.53
C LEU A 316 13.37 -8.50 57.28
N ALA A 317 12.60 -9.39 56.64
CA ALA A 317 11.46 -10.08 57.26
C ALA A 317 11.83 -11.38 58.00
N GLY A 318 13.09 -11.83 57.92
CA GLY A 318 13.53 -13.15 58.42
C GLY A 318 14.15 -13.18 59.82
N GLN A 319 14.21 -12.06 60.56
CA GLN A 319 14.96 -11.99 61.82
C GLN A 319 14.20 -11.29 62.97
N GLN A 320 12.97 -11.74 63.25
CA GLN A 320 12.34 -11.51 64.56
C GLN A 320 11.66 -12.79 65.03
N GLY A 321 12.34 -13.54 65.90
CA GLY A 321 11.74 -14.69 66.56
C GLY A 321 12.75 -15.56 67.32
N GLN A 322 13.27 -15.06 68.44
CA GLN A 322 13.47 -15.83 69.69
C GLN A 322 14.23 -14.98 70.71
N VAL A 323 13.50 -14.43 71.69
CA VAL A 323 14.04 -14.05 72.99
C VAL A 323 13.44 -15.04 73.99
N ASN A 324 14.28 -15.86 74.60
CA ASN A 324 13.89 -16.75 75.69
C ASN A 324 14.98 -16.68 76.78
N LYS A 325 14.55 -16.22 77.96
CA LYS A 325 15.23 -16.13 79.27
C LYS A 325 16.40 -15.17 79.41
#